data_AF-A0A959U3R4-F1
#
_entry.id   AF-A0A959U3R4-F1
#
_cell.length_a   1.000
_cell.length_b   1.000
_cell.length_c   1.000
_cell.angle_alpha   90.00
_cell.angle_beta   90.00
_cell.angle_gamma   90.00
#
_symmetry.space_group_name_H-M   'P 1'
#
loop_
_entity.id
_entity.type
_entity.pdbx_description
1 polymer ?
#
loop_
_entity_poly.entity_id
_entity_poly.type
_entity_poly.pdbx_seq_one_letter_code
_entity_poly.pdbx_strand_id
1 'polypeptide(L)' 'MKKLSLLFGVLFVAAATLSSCQKCTVCTHIELSTGEEVVEEYCGSGGEVGRFEDEWKSNWDSLGGYCTRDGSTIQ' A
#
# COMPACT_ATOMS: atom_id res chain seq x y z
N MET A 1 -19.11 31.68 -12.27
CA MET A 1 -18.11 30.60 -12.34
C MET A 1 -16.75 31.04 -11.76
N LYS A 2 -16.72 31.55 -10.52
CA LYS A 2 -15.48 32.04 -9.86
C LYS A 2 -15.37 31.66 -8.38
N LYS A 3 -16.37 30.89 -7.87
CA LYS A 3 -16.46 30.47 -6.47
C LYS A 3 -16.15 28.98 -6.27
N LEU A 4 -15.95 28.22 -7.35
CA LEU A 4 -15.69 26.76 -7.26
C LEU A 4 -14.20 26.42 -7.03
N SER A 5 -13.27 27.32 -7.38
CA SER A 5 -11.83 27.03 -7.27
C SER A 5 -11.28 27.13 -5.84
N LEU A 6 -12.03 27.69 -4.90
CA LEU A 6 -11.59 27.82 -3.49
C LEU A 6 -11.83 26.56 -2.65
N LEU A 7 -12.70 25.64 -3.10
CA LEU A 7 -13.00 24.40 -2.38
C LEU A 7 -11.98 23.28 -2.61
N PHE A 8 -11.23 23.32 -3.73
CA PHE A 8 -10.19 22.33 -4.01
C PHE A 8 -8.89 22.56 -3.24
N GLY A 9 -8.62 23.79 -2.78
CA GLY A 9 -7.43 24.10 -1.97
C GLY A 9 -7.51 23.59 -0.53
N VAL A 10 -8.72 23.55 0.05
CA VAL A 10 -8.92 23.14 1.45
C VAL A 10 -8.83 21.62 1.62
N LEU A 11 -9.17 20.84 0.59
CA LEU A 11 -9.07 19.37 0.66
C LEU A 11 -7.62 18.85 0.65
N PHE A 12 -6.67 19.62 0.09
CA PHE A 12 -5.27 19.21 0.04
C PHE A 12 -4.52 19.38 1.37
N VAL A 13 -5.02 20.25 2.26
CA VAL A 13 -4.38 20.51 3.57
C VAL A 13 -4.81 19.49 4.63
N ALA A 14 -5.98 18.86 4.47
CA ALA A 14 -6.49 17.84 5.40
C ALA A 14 -5.81 16.47 5.27
N ALA A 15 -5.16 16.17 4.13
CA ALA A 15 -4.41 14.92 3.96
C ALA A 15 -3.06 14.93 4.69
N ALA A 16 -2.49 16.10 4.96
CA ALA A 16 -1.18 16.23 5.60
C ALA A 16 -1.21 16.07 7.13
N THR A 17 -2.41 16.03 7.75
CA THR A 17 -2.57 15.94 9.21
C THR A 17 -2.82 14.52 9.73
N LEU A 18 -2.89 13.50 8.86
CA LEU A 18 -2.96 12.07 9.24
C LEU A 18 -1.56 11.39 9.32
N SER A 19 -0.50 12.18 9.24
CA SER A 19 0.91 11.75 9.12
C SER A 19 1.52 11.03 10.34
N SER A 20 0.74 10.43 11.24
CA SER A 20 1.30 9.87 12.49
C SER A 20 1.15 8.37 12.71
N CYS A 21 0.35 7.62 11.94
CA CYS A 21 0.16 6.18 12.18
C CYS A 21 -0.06 5.31 10.93
N GLN A 22 -0.06 5.89 9.72
CA GLN A 22 -0.28 5.12 8.50
C GLN A 22 1.04 4.43 8.13
N LYS A 23 1.02 3.09 8.14
CA LYS A 23 2.09 2.26 7.58
C LYS A 23 1.70 1.91 6.15
N CYS A 24 2.68 1.77 5.27
CA CYS A 24 2.48 1.28 3.92
C CYS A 24 3.35 0.05 3.70
N THR A 25 2.89 -0.88 2.87
CA THR A 25 3.63 -2.06 2.45
C THR A 25 3.44 -2.24 0.95
N VAL A 26 4.47 -2.74 0.29
CA VAL A 26 4.48 -3.03 -1.15
C VAL A 26 4.80 -4.51 -1.32
N CYS A 27 3.85 -5.28 -1.84
CA CYS A 27 4.02 -6.70 -2.10
C CYS A 27 4.16 -6.96 -3.59
N THR A 28 5.11 -7.81 -3.94
CA THR A 28 5.47 -8.14 -5.32
C THR A 28 5.41 -9.65 -5.52
N HIS A 29 4.65 -10.12 -6.51
CA HIS A 29 4.64 -11.52 -6.93
C HIS A 29 4.87 -11.66 -8.43
N ILE A 30 5.23 -12.87 -8.86
CA ILE A 30 5.25 -13.21 -10.29
C ILE A 30 3.88 -13.79 -10.66
N GLU A 31 3.22 -13.21 -11.64
CA GLU A 31 2.03 -13.76 -12.26
C GLU A 31 2.44 -14.99 -13.08
N LEU A 32 2.10 -16.20 -12.64
CA LEU A 32 2.56 -17.44 -13.30
C LEU A 32 2.03 -17.59 -14.73
N SER A 33 0.93 -16.92 -15.07
CA SER A 33 0.31 -17.00 -16.39
C SER A 33 1.05 -16.17 -17.45
N THR A 34 1.66 -15.05 -17.06
CA THR A 34 2.36 -14.13 -17.97
C THR A 34 3.87 -14.07 -17.72
N GLY A 35 4.33 -14.47 -16.53
CA GLY A 35 5.69 -14.32 -16.06
C GLY A 35 6.04 -12.88 -15.63
N GLU A 36 5.05 -12.00 -15.51
CA GLU A 36 5.26 -10.58 -15.17
C GLU A 36 5.28 -10.35 -13.66
N GLU A 37 6.07 -9.37 -13.22
CA GLU A 37 6.02 -8.89 -11.84
C GLU A 37 4.76 -8.04 -11.63
N VAL A 38 3.95 -8.41 -10.66
CA VAL A 38 2.79 -7.66 -10.20
C VAL A 38 3.12 -7.05 -8.85
N VAL A 39 2.87 -5.74 -8.74
CA VAL A 39 3.16 -4.94 -7.55
C VAL A 39 1.87 -4.40 -6.97
N GLU A 40 1.64 -4.67 -5.69
CA GLU A 40 0.47 -4.24 -4.94
C GLU A 40 0.91 -3.40 -3.73
N GLU A 41 0.35 -2.20 -3.60
CA GLU A 41 0.62 -1.30 -2.46
C GLU A 41 -0.61 -1.18 -1.57
N TYR A 42 -0.41 -1.31 -0.26
CA TYR A 42 -1.44 -1.09 0.74
C TYR A 42 -0.95 -0.18 1.86
N CYS A 43 -1.73 0.85 2.17
CA CYS A 43 -1.48 1.75 3.29
C CYS A 43 -2.65 1.77 4.27
N GLY A 44 -2.37 1.60 5.55
CA GLY A 44 -3.37 1.57 6.61
C GLY A 44 -2.75 1.69 7.99
N SER A 45 -3.51 1.39 9.04
CA SER A 45 -2.94 1.23 10.37
C SER A 45 -1.96 0.05 10.41
N GLY A 46 -1.06 0.03 11.41
CA GLY A 46 -0.08 -1.07 11.51
C GLY A 46 -0.71 -2.47 11.64
N GLY A 47 -1.92 -2.57 12.20
CA GLY A 47 -2.64 -3.85 12.26
C GLY A 47 -3.30 -4.23 10.94
N GLU A 48 -3.82 -3.24 10.20
CA GLU A 48 -4.39 -3.47 8.86
C GLU A 48 -3.31 -3.89 7.86
N VAL A 49 -2.15 -3.24 7.90
CA VAL A 49 -0.99 -3.60 7.06
C VAL A 49 -0.51 -5.00 7.38
N GLY A 50 -0.34 -5.35 8.65
CA GLY A 50 0.06 -6.71 9.03
C GLY A 50 -0.94 -7.77 8.54
N ARG A 51 -2.24 -7.50 8.68
CA ARG A 51 -3.28 -8.42 8.17
C ARG A 51 -3.22 -8.57 6.65
N PHE A 52 -3.04 -7.46 5.93
CA PHE A 52 -2.86 -7.50 4.48
C PHE A 52 -1.63 -8.32 4.09
N GLU A 53 -0.48 -8.12 4.76
CA GLU A 53 0.75 -8.89 4.53
C GLU A 53 0.50 -10.39 4.77
N ASP A 54 -0.19 -10.77 5.83
CA ASP A 54 -0.51 -12.16 6.16
C ASP A 54 -1.44 -12.81 5.11
N GLU A 55 -2.51 -12.12 4.73
CA GLU A 55 -3.45 -12.58 3.70
C GLU A 55 -2.74 -12.71 2.33
N TRP A 56 -1.91 -11.73 1.98
CA TRP A 56 -1.16 -11.73 0.74
C TRP A 56 -0.13 -12.86 0.69
N LYS A 57 0.64 -13.05 1.76
CA LYS A 57 1.62 -14.16 1.87
C LYS A 57 0.97 -15.52 1.76
N SER A 58 -0.21 -15.70 2.36
CA SER A 58 -0.96 -16.95 2.25
C SER A 58 -1.26 -17.33 0.79
N ASN A 59 -1.33 -16.36 -0.11
CA ASN A 59 -1.61 -16.59 -1.53
C ASN A 59 -0.33 -16.73 -2.37
N TRP A 60 0.74 -16.00 -2.02
CA TRP A 60 1.86 -15.77 -2.94
C TRP A 60 3.25 -16.14 -2.40
N ASP A 61 3.43 -16.37 -1.09
CA ASP A 61 4.75 -16.65 -0.49
C ASP A 61 5.37 -17.94 -1.05
N SER A 62 4.55 -18.98 -1.22
CA SER A 62 4.99 -20.24 -1.83
C SER A 62 5.43 -20.12 -3.30
N LEU A 63 5.08 -19.00 -3.95
CA LEU A 63 5.41 -18.69 -5.33
C LEU A 63 6.59 -17.70 -5.43
N GLY A 64 7.26 -17.40 -4.32
CA GLY A 64 8.38 -16.47 -4.26
C GLY A 64 7.96 -15.00 -4.17
N GLY A 65 6.69 -14.73 -3.86
CA GLY A 65 6.20 -13.39 -3.58
C GLY A 65 6.80 -12.82 -2.29
N TYR A 66 7.01 -11.51 -2.23
CA TYR A 66 7.57 -10.84 -1.05
C TYR A 66 6.93 -9.48 -0.81
N CYS A 67 6.84 -9.06 0.46
CA CYS A 67 6.42 -7.71 0.82
C CYS A 67 7.61 -6.88 1.30
N THR A 68 7.59 -5.58 1.05
CA THR A 68 8.58 -4.62 1.53
C THR A 68 7.89 -3.48 2.25
N ARG A 69 8.44 -3.11 3.41
CA ARG A 69 7.97 -1.99 4.21
C ARG A 69 9.17 -1.26 4.78
N ASP A 70 9.17 0.07 4.65
CA ASP A 70 10.26 0.93 5.12
C ASP A 70 11.63 0.52 4.54
N GLY A 71 11.65 -0.01 3.31
CA GLY A 71 12.86 -0.51 2.65
C GLY A 71 13.37 -1.87 3.14
N SER A 72 12.63 -2.56 4.02
CA SER A 72 12.96 -3.90 4.51
C SER A 72 11.98 -4.94 3.96
N THR A 73 12.51 -6.06 3.48
CA THR A 73 11.68 -7.22 3.10
C THR A 73 11.07 -7.84 4.36
N ILE A 74 9.76 -8.03 4.34
CA ILE A 74 8.98 -8.63 5.43
C ILE A 74 8.79 -10.10 5.08
N GLN A 75 9.62 -10.96 5.66
CA GLN A 75 9.48 -12.42 5.61
C GLN A 75 8.43 -12.91 6.60
#